data_AF-A0A1R1JVB5-F1
#
_entry.id   AF-A0A1R1JVB5-F1
#
_cell.length_a   1.000
_cell.length_b   1.000
_cell.length_c   1.000
_cell.angle_alpha   90.00
_cell.angle_beta   90.00
_cell.angle_gamma   90.00
#
_symmetry.space_group_name_H-M   'P 1'
#
loop_
_entity.id
_entity.type
_entity.pdbx_description
1 polymer ?
#
loop_
_entity_poly.entity_id
_entity_poly.type
_entity_poly.pdbx_seq_one_letter_code
_entity_poly.pdbx_strand_id
1 'polypeptide(L)'
;MAALPLPATSRLRGAGALAASKGHAHHDRLAQDGEVIAFFENDDGSGEQPAPMMIAAARWLLDHDAAFHRAVVDAMLADLPRLRAEQDGIVLGDDAFRLPPHWDEQTLLTLIRLNSITFHPVDGGPYIGLDLRCAWDDEHGYGLMMAGTDVIETGGADVGSLSWIAARHATSLGTGQ
;
A
#
# COMPACT_ATOMS: atom_id res chain seq x y z
N MET A 1 -12.66 9.11 4.14
CA MET A 1 -12.63 7.80 3.46
C MET A 1 -13.56 7.82 2.25
N ALA A 2 -13.15 7.23 1.12
CA ALA A 2 -13.94 7.09 -0.11
C ALA A 2 -13.60 5.78 -0.84
N ALA A 3 -14.44 5.35 -1.79
CA ALA A 3 -14.09 4.31 -2.76
C ALA A 3 -13.67 4.99 -4.07
N LEU A 4 -12.49 4.65 -4.59
CA LEU A 4 -11.97 5.19 -5.85
C LEU A 4 -11.99 4.13 -6.95
N PRO A 5 -12.44 4.47 -8.18
CA PRO A 5 -12.46 3.55 -9.31
C PRO A 5 -11.03 3.34 -9.85
N LEU A 6 -10.40 2.26 -9.42
CA LEU A 6 -9.01 1.91 -9.74
C LEU A 6 -8.97 0.44 -10.23
N PRO A 7 -9.45 0.15 -11.46
CA PRO A 7 -9.66 -1.21 -11.94
C PRO A 7 -8.40 -2.08 -12.05
N ALA A 8 -7.22 -1.48 -12.20
CA ALA A 8 -5.96 -2.20 -12.14
C ALA A 8 -5.58 -2.45 -10.67
N THR A 9 -5.48 -1.40 -9.85
CA THR A 9 -5.07 -1.52 -8.44
C THR A 9 -6.04 -2.38 -7.62
N SER A 10 -7.34 -2.40 -7.95
CA SER A 10 -8.35 -3.22 -7.28
C SER A 10 -8.10 -4.73 -7.42
N ARG A 11 -7.26 -5.17 -8.37
CA ARG A 11 -6.86 -6.58 -8.51
C ARG A 11 -6.13 -7.10 -7.28
N LEU A 12 -5.44 -6.21 -6.54
CA LEU A 12 -4.80 -6.51 -5.26
C LEU A 12 -5.80 -6.84 -4.15
N ARG A 13 -7.11 -6.61 -4.33
CA ARG A 13 -8.19 -6.99 -3.40
C ARG A 13 -9.30 -7.83 -4.04
N GLY A 14 -9.08 -8.28 -5.28
CA GLY A 14 -10.06 -9.03 -6.07
C GLY A 14 -10.21 -10.49 -5.62
N ALA A 15 -10.94 -11.28 -6.42
CA ALA A 15 -11.31 -12.66 -6.08
C ALA A 15 -10.13 -13.62 -5.79
N GLY A 16 -8.95 -13.33 -6.32
CA GLY A 16 -7.73 -14.12 -6.06
C GLY A 16 -7.00 -13.73 -4.78
N ALA A 17 -7.33 -12.58 -4.18
CA ALA A 17 -6.66 -12.06 -2.99
C ALA A 17 -7.09 -12.77 -1.71
N LEU A 18 -6.33 -12.58 -0.64
CA LEU A 18 -6.77 -12.99 0.70
C LEU A 18 -8.13 -12.37 1.05
N ALA A 19 -8.86 -13.03 1.95
CA ALA A 19 -10.06 -12.44 2.54
C ALA A 19 -9.72 -11.17 3.33
N ALA A 20 -10.68 -10.26 3.49
CA ALA A 20 -10.51 -9.11 4.37
C ALA A 20 -10.23 -9.56 5.82
N SER A 21 -9.30 -8.90 6.50
CA SER A 21 -9.09 -9.11 7.94
C SER A 21 -10.30 -8.60 8.73
N LYS A 22 -10.51 -9.11 9.95
CA LYS A 22 -11.68 -8.75 10.77
C LYS A 22 -11.79 -7.23 11.00
N GLY A 23 -10.65 -6.55 11.20
CA GLY A 23 -10.60 -5.10 11.40
C GLY A 23 -11.01 -4.30 10.16
N HIS A 24 -10.75 -4.81 8.96
CA HIS A 24 -11.05 -4.12 7.71
C HIS A 24 -12.36 -4.59 7.06
N ALA A 25 -12.98 -5.67 7.54
CA ALA A 25 -14.21 -6.25 6.97
C ALA A 25 -15.40 -5.28 6.92
N HIS A 26 -15.47 -4.30 7.82
CA HIS A 26 -16.48 -3.23 7.77
C HIS A 26 -16.25 -2.31 6.56
N HIS A 27 -15.00 -1.86 6.37
CA HIS A 27 -14.62 -0.97 5.27
C HIS A 27 -14.64 -1.67 3.92
N ASP A 28 -14.37 -2.99 3.89
CA ASP A 28 -14.35 -3.79 2.67
C ASP A 28 -15.66 -3.72 1.88
N ARG A 29 -16.79 -3.47 2.56
CA ARG A 29 -18.11 -3.30 1.93
C ARG A 29 -18.31 -1.95 1.23
N LEU A 30 -17.41 -0.99 1.46
CA LEU A 30 -17.53 0.35 0.87
C LEU A 30 -17.08 0.38 -0.60
N ALA A 31 -16.15 -0.48 -0.99
CA ALA A 31 -15.57 -0.51 -2.32
C ALA A 31 -15.98 -1.79 -3.05
N GLN A 32 -16.59 -1.62 -4.22
CA GLN A 32 -17.02 -2.71 -5.10
C GLN A 32 -15.85 -3.28 -5.91
N ASP A 33 -16.14 -4.26 -6.77
CA ASP A 33 -15.18 -4.74 -7.77
C ASP A 33 -14.77 -3.58 -8.68
N GLY A 34 -13.46 -3.44 -8.91
CA GLY A 34 -12.92 -2.30 -9.66
C GLY A 34 -12.62 -1.07 -8.80
N GLU A 35 -12.96 -1.08 -7.51
CA GLU A 35 -12.73 0.03 -6.59
C GLU A 35 -11.76 -0.32 -5.47
N VAL A 36 -11.12 0.72 -4.91
CA VAL A 36 -10.21 0.63 -3.77
C VAL A 36 -10.61 1.64 -2.71
N ILE A 37 -10.49 1.24 -1.44
CA ILE A 37 -10.75 2.11 -0.30
C ILE A 37 -9.61 3.11 -0.15
N ALA A 38 -9.94 4.38 -0.08
CA ALA A 38 -9.00 5.48 0.05
C ALA A 38 -9.25 6.32 1.30
N PHE A 39 -8.18 6.60 2.03
CA PHE A 39 -8.15 7.53 3.16
C PHE A 39 -7.57 8.89 2.76
N PHE A 40 -8.20 9.92 3.29
CA PHE A 40 -7.84 11.33 3.13
C PHE A 40 -7.90 11.92 4.54
N GLU A 41 -6.82 11.76 5.30
CA GLU A 41 -6.74 12.23 6.69
C GLU A 41 -5.62 13.28 6.78
N ASN A 42 -5.98 14.48 7.24
CA ASN A 42 -5.00 15.51 7.50
C ASN A 42 -4.27 15.15 8.81
N ASP A 43 -2.97 14.90 8.72
CA ASP A 43 -2.14 14.44 9.86
C ASP A 43 -1.87 15.55 10.90
N ASP A 44 -2.33 16.78 10.64
CA ASP A 44 -2.20 17.93 11.55
C ASP A 44 -3.44 18.14 12.43
N GLY A 45 -4.43 17.25 12.34
CA GLY A 45 -5.72 17.38 13.03
C GLY A 45 -6.56 18.56 12.55
N SER A 46 -6.19 19.20 11.44
CA SER A 46 -6.91 20.32 10.87
C SER A 46 -7.97 19.86 9.87
N GLY A 47 -9.13 20.53 9.90
CA GLY A 47 -10.14 20.49 8.85
C GLY A 47 -10.86 19.15 8.65
N GLU A 48 -12.16 19.21 8.34
CA GLU A 48 -12.92 18.03 7.87
C GLU A 48 -12.65 17.73 6.38
N GLN A 49 -12.02 18.66 5.66
CA GLN A 49 -11.80 18.57 4.22
C GLN A 49 -10.38 18.10 3.89
N PRO A 50 -10.22 17.20 2.91
CA PRO A 50 -8.89 16.79 2.43
C PRO A 50 -8.06 17.99 1.95
N ALA A 51 -6.80 18.06 2.39
CA ALA A 51 -5.84 19.00 1.86
C ALA A 51 -5.71 18.92 0.32
N PRO A 52 -5.50 20.06 -0.38
CA PRO A 52 -5.43 20.09 -1.85
C PRO A 52 -4.45 19.10 -2.50
N MET A 53 -3.29 18.87 -1.87
CA MET A 53 -2.27 17.94 -2.36
C MET A 53 -2.75 16.48 -2.35
N MET A 54 -3.58 16.08 -1.40
CA MET A 54 -4.18 14.74 -1.39
C MET A 54 -5.17 14.57 -2.53
N ILE A 55 -5.98 15.61 -2.80
CA ILE A 55 -6.90 15.62 -3.94
C ILE A 55 -6.12 15.54 -5.26
N ALA A 56 -5.01 16.26 -5.37
CA ALA A 56 -4.13 16.21 -6.53
C ALA A 56 -3.50 14.81 -6.70
N ALA A 57 -3.02 14.20 -5.63
CA ALA A 57 -2.48 12.83 -5.65
C ALA A 57 -3.53 11.79 -6.06
N ALA A 58 -4.77 11.92 -5.55
CA ALA A 58 -5.87 11.04 -5.94
C ALA A 58 -6.25 11.17 -7.42
N ARG A 59 -6.29 12.40 -7.95
CA ARG A 59 -6.50 12.63 -9.40
C ARG A 59 -5.38 12.02 -10.23
N TRP A 60 -4.13 12.24 -9.80
CA TRP A 60 -2.98 11.64 -10.47
C TRP A 60 -3.10 10.11 -10.49
N LEU A 61 -3.46 9.49 -9.36
CA LEU A 61 -3.61 8.03 -9.30
C LEU A 61 -4.72 7.52 -10.23
N LEU A 62 -5.86 8.21 -10.30
CA LEU A 62 -6.94 7.86 -11.23
C LEU A 62 -6.48 7.88 -12.69
N ASP A 63 -5.62 8.83 -13.06
CA ASP A 63 -5.06 8.93 -14.41
C ASP A 63 -3.93 7.92 -14.69
N HIS A 64 -3.32 7.32 -13.65
CA HIS A 64 -2.12 6.48 -13.75
C HIS A 64 -2.27 5.07 -13.14
N ASP A 65 -3.51 4.64 -12.84
CA ASP A 65 -3.83 3.41 -12.11
C ASP A 65 -3.06 2.17 -12.59
N ALA A 66 -3.00 1.93 -13.90
CA ALA A 66 -2.30 0.76 -14.45
C ALA A 66 -0.78 0.79 -14.22
N ALA A 67 -0.17 1.96 -14.37
CA ALA A 67 1.27 2.14 -14.13
C ALA A 67 1.59 2.02 -12.63
N PHE A 68 0.74 2.59 -11.79
CA PHE A 68 0.84 2.48 -10.34
C PHE A 68 0.72 1.03 -9.87
N HIS A 69 -0.30 0.30 -10.30
CA HIS A 69 -0.47 -1.12 -10.00
C HIS A 69 0.77 -1.93 -10.40
N ARG A 70 1.30 -1.71 -11.61
CA ARG A 70 2.51 -2.41 -12.08
C ARG A 70 3.71 -2.14 -11.17
N ALA A 71 3.94 -0.87 -10.80
CA ALA A 71 5.02 -0.49 -9.90
C ALA A 71 4.89 -1.17 -8.53
N VAL A 72 3.68 -1.24 -7.96
CA VAL A 72 3.41 -1.94 -6.69
C VAL A 72 3.73 -3.43 -6.81
N VAL A 73 3.23 -4.10 -7.85
CA VAL A 73 3.50 -5.53 -8.03
C VAL A 73 5.00 -5.79 -8.25
N ASP A 74 5.69 -4.98 -9.06
CA ASP A 74 7.13 -5.12 -9.28
C ASP A 74 7.93 -4.94 -7.99
N ALA A 75 7.57 -3.95 -7.17
CA ALA A 75 8.18 -3.73 -5.86
C ALA A 75 8.04 -4.94 -4.94
N MET A 76 6.82 -5.47 -4.83
CA MET A 76 6.55 -6.65 -4.01
C MET A 76 7.27 -7.89 -4.55
N LEU A 77 7.32 -8.08 -5.88
CA LEU A 77 8.06 -9.18 -6.48
C LEU A 77 9.56 -9.09 -6.14
N ALA A 78 10.14 -7.89 -6.22
CA ALA A 78 11.53 -7.63 -5.90
C ALA A 78 11.87 -7.80 -4.40
N ASP A 79 10.89 -7.64 -3.51
CA ASP A 79 11.09 -7.69 -2.06
C ASP A 79 11.17 -9.09 -1.47
N LEU A 80 10.79 -10.14 -2.21
CA LEU A 80 10.80 -11.52 -1.72
C LEU A 80 12.13 -11.94 -1.06
N PRO A 81 13.32 -11.68 -1.65
CA PRO A 81 14.57 -12.10 -1.04
C PRO A 81 14.80 -11.45 0.33
N ARG A 82 14.40 -10.17 0.49
CA ARG A 82 14.48 -9.44 1.76
C ARG A 82 13.53 -10.04 2.78
N LEU A 83 12.25 -10.22 2.41
CA LEU A 83 11.22 -10.80 3.29
C LEU A 83 11.58 -12.22 3.75
N ARG A 84 12.17 -13.03 2.86
CA ARG A 84 12.68 -14.36 3.22
C ARG A 84 13.84 -14.28 4.20
N ALA A 85 14.81 -13.39 3.96
CA ALA A 85 15.94 -13.21 4.88
C ALA A 85 15.49 -12.77 6.28
N GLU A 86 14.45 -11.91 6.37
CA GLU A 86 13.81 -11.54 7.63
C GLU A 86 13.15 -12.73 8.31
N GLN A 87 12.39 -13.54 7.56
CA GLN A 87 11.73 -14.73 8.08
C GLN A 87 12.73 -15.82 8.53
N ASP A 88 13.85 -15.98 7.82
CA ASP A 88 14.93 -16.90 8.17
C ASP A 88 15.70 -16.44 9.42
N GLY A 89 15.66 -15.14 9.73
CA GLY A 89 16.29 -14.52 10.90
C GLY A 89 15.50 -14.68 12.21
N ILE A 90 14.28 -15.22 12.16
CA ILE A 90 13.40 -15.36 13.33
C ILE A 90 12.98 -16.82 13.58
N VAL A 91 12.69 -17.14 14.85
CA VAL A 91 12.12 -18.44 15.21
C VAL A 91 10.62 -18.36 15.02
N LEU A 92 10.14 -18.94 13.92
CA LEU A 92 8.71 -19.12 13.69
C LEU A 92 8.21 -20.42 14.34
N GLY A 93 6.96 -20.41 14.79
CA GLY A 93 6.27 -21.61 15.23
C GLY A 93 6.06 -22.63 14.09
N ASP A 94 5.77 -23.87 14.46
CA ASP A 94 5.65 -25.00 13.52
C ASP A 94 4.54 -24.78 12.47
N ASP A 95 3.46 -24.09 12.86
CA ASP A 95 2.30 -23.81 12.00
C ASP A 95 2.40 -22.47 11.24
N ALA A 96 3.52 -21.75 11.36
CA ALA A 96 3.69 -20.46 10.71
C ALA A 96 3.80 -20.59 9.19
N PHE A 97 3.17 -19.68 8.46
CA PHE A 97 3.29 -19.60 7.01
C PHE A 97 4.74 -19.30 6.60
N ARG A 98 5.29 -20.09 5.67
CA ARG A 98 6.63 -19.88 5.12
C ARG A 98 6.54 -19.31 3.72
N LEU A 99 7.28 -18.24 3.47
CA LEU A 99 7.37 -17.64 2.14
C LEU A 99 7.94 -18.66 1.15
N PRO A 100 7.36 -18.76 -0.07
CA PRO A 100 7.86 -19.67 -1.08
C PRO A 100 9.25 -19.21 -1.55
N PRO A 101 10.09 -20.12 -2.07
CA PRO A 101 11.44 -19.76 -2.48
C PRO A 101 11.50 -18.79 -3.66
N HIS A 102 10.44 -18.77 -4.46
CA HIS A 102 10.18 -17.87 -5.57
C HIS A 102 8.66 -17.62 -5.63
N TRP A 103 8.26 -16.43 -6.07
CA TRP A 103 6.88 -16.15 -6.46
C TRP A 103 6.85 -15.44 -7.81
N ASP A 104 5.77 -15.66 -8.54
CA ASP A 104 5.38 -14.81 -9.66
C ASP A 104 4.20 -13.93 -9.23
N GLU A 105 3.73 -13.06 -10.13
CA GLU A 105 2.59 -12.19 -9.85
C GLU A 105 1.35 -12.99 -9.44
N GLN A 106 1.07 -14.12 -10.09
CA GLN A 106 -0.10 -14.93 -9.75
C GLN A 106 -0.01 -15.46 -8.31
N THR A 107 1.15 -15.98 -7.91
CA THR A 107 1.41 -16.45 -6.55
C THR A 107 1.29 -15.29 -5.56
N LEU A 108 1.95 -14.16 -5.83
CA LEU A 108 1.91 -12.96 -4.99
C LEU A 108 0.47 -12.53 -4.71
N LEU A 109 -0.35 -12.41 -5.75
CA LEU A 109 -1.76 -11.97 -5.64
C LEU A 109 -2.60 -12.88 -4.73
N THR A 110 -2.25 -14.16 -4.59
CA THR A 110 -2.94 -15.08 -3.66
C THR A 110 -2.50 -14.94 -2.21
N LEU A 111 -1.37 -14.28 -1.95
CA LEU A 111 -0.76 -14.17 -0.62
C LEU A 111 -1.00 -12.81 0.03
N ILE A 112 -1.65 -11.88 -0.67
CA ILE A 112 -1.86 -10.52 -0.20
C ILE A 112 -3.31 -10.08 -0.39
N ARG A 113 -3.68 -9.00 0.29
CA ARG A 113 -4.88 -8.22 -0.01
C ARG A 113 -4.60 -6.76 0.27
N LEU A 114 -4.89 -5.87 -0.68
CA LEU A 114 -4.92 -4.43 -0.43
C LEU A 114 -6.10 -4.09 0.49
N ASN A 115 -5.81 -3.57 1.68
CA ASN A 115 -6.81 -3.10 2.63
C ASN A 115 -7.28 -1.69 2.27
N SER A 116 -6.32 -0.80 2.01
CA SER A 116 -6.60 0.59 1.64
C SER A 116 -5.37 1.29 1.06
N ILE A 117 -5.63 2.42 0.42
CA ILE A 117 -4.62 3.43 0.11
C ILE A 117 -4.83 4.68 0.97
N THR A 118 -3.74 5.37 1.29
CA THR A 118 -3.75 6.61 2.06
C THR A 118 -3.06 7.71 1.26
N PHE A 119 -3.72 8.84 1.08
CA PHE A 119 -3.11 10.02 0.48
C PHE A 119 -2.53 10.90 1.58
N HIS A 120 -1.31 11.41 1.37
CA HIS A 120 -0.59 12.18 2.37
C HIS A 120 -0.63 13.69 2.06
N PRO A 121 -0.83 14.56 3.06
CA PRO A 121 -0.87 16.01 2.88
C PRO A 121 0.55 16.60 2.78
N VAL A 122 1.34 16.10 1.84
CA VAL A 122 2.74 16.50 1.62
C VAL A 122 2.91 17.07 0.20
N ASP A 123 3.57 18.22 0.10
CA ASP A 123 3.90 18.84 -1.19
C ASP A 123 5.16 18.20 -1.81
N GLY A 124 5.34 18.34 -3.12
CA GLY A 124 6.48 17.78 -3.87
C GLY A 124 6.20 16.51 -4.67
N GLY A 125 4.99 15.97 -4.62
CA GLY A 125 4.58 14.85 -5.48
C GLY A 125 3.30 14.13 -5.03
N PRO A 126 2.80 13.18 -5.83
CA PRO A 126 1.67 12.35 -5.46
C PRO A 126 2.10 11.26 -4.47
N TYR A 127 2.06 11.57 -3.17
CA TYR A 127 2.39 10.63 -2.11
C TYR A 127 1.21 9.72 -1.76
N ILE A 128 1.42 8.42 -1.95
CA ILE A 128 0.37 7.39 -1.84
C ILE A 128 0.93 6.22 -1.03
N GLY A 129 0.34 5.97 0.12
CA GLY A 129 0.66 4.80 0.91
C GLY A 129 -0.30 3.64 0.62
N LEU A 130 0.21 2.42 0.72
CA LEU A 130 -0.58 1.19 0.64
C LEU A 130 -0.49 0.42 1.96
N ASP A 131 -1.63 -0.04 2.44
CA ASP A 131 -1.76 -1.01 3.53
C ASP A 131 -2.23 -2.34 2.93
N LEU A 132 -1.39 -3.37 3.03
CA LEU A 132 -1.72 -4.71 2.59
C LEU A 132 -1.75 -5.69 3.76
N ARG A 133 -2.78 -6.53 3.77
CA ARG A 133 -2.72 -7.81 4.47
C ARG A 133 -1.80 -8.75 3.71
N CYS A 134 -1.06 -9.58 4.44
CA CYS A 134 -0.23 -10.63 3.85
C CYS A 134 -0.37 -11.97 4.59
N ALA A 135 -0.07 -13.08 3.91
CA ALA A 135 -0.21 -14.42 4.47
C ALA A 135 0.90 -14.79 5.47
N TRP A 136 2.05 -14.13 5.40
CA TRP A 136 3.22 -14.42 6.23
C TRP A 136 3.27 -13.61 7.54
N ASP A 137 2.50 -12.52 7.64
CA ASP A 137 2.37 -11.69 8.84
C ASP A 137 0.92 -11.16 8.96
N ASP A 138 0.10 -11.88 9.74
CA ASP A 138 -1.32 -11.53 9.95
C ASP A 138 -1.49 -10.38 10.97
N GLU A 139 -0.45 -10.04 11.74
CA GLU A 139 -0.49 -8.97 12.76
C GLU A 139 -0.08 -7.62 12.17
N HIS A 140 1.04 -7.58 11.43
CA HIS A 140 1.65 -6.32 10.99
C HIS A 140 1.36 -5.99 9.52
N GLY A 141 0.97 -6.99 8.70
CA GLY A 141 0.76 -6.80 7.27
C GLY A 141 2.03 -6.33 6.54
N TYR A 142 1.86 -5.70 5.39
CA TYR A 142 2.93 -5.16 4.58
C TYR A 142 2.51 -3.82 3.98
N GLY A 143 3.42 -2.84 4.00
CA GLY A 143 3.14 -1.48 3.57
C GLY A 143 4.16 -0.97 2.57
N LEU A 144 3.70 -0.08 1.69
CA LEU A 144 4.55 0.68 0.78
C LEU A 144 4.21 2.17 0.88
N MET A 145 5.23 3.01 0.79
CA MET A 145 5.09 4.45 0.54
C MET A 145 5.58 4.75 -0.87
N MET A 146 4.70 5.32 -1.69
CA MET A 146 4.97 5.68 -3.09
C MET A 146 5.02 7.19 -3.28
N ALA A 147 5.90 7.69 -4.16
CA ALA A 147 5.74 8.97 -4.84
C ALA A 147 5.46 8.72 -6.31
N GLY A 148 4.18 8.79 -6.68
CA GLY A 148 3.74 8.37 -8.01
C GLY A 148 3.99 6.89 -8.21
N THR A 149 4.85 6.53 -9.16
CA THR A 149 5.26 5.14 -9.42
C THR A 149 6.55 4.73 -8.72
N ASP A 150 7.21 5.65 -8.01
CA ASP A 150 8.47 5.37 -7.34
C ASP A 150 8.23 4.88 -5.91
N VAL A 151 8.82 3.75 -5.56
CA VAL A 151 8.78 3.18 -4.21
C VAL A 151 9.82 3.89 -3.36
N ILE A 152 9.37 4.57 -2.31
CA ILE A 152 10.25 5.31 -1.39
C ILE A 152 10.62 4.44 -0.20
N GLU A 153 9.67 3.66 0.30
CA GLU A 153 9.86 2.81 1.47
C GLU A 153 8.91 1.61 1.46
N THR A 154 9.37 0.49 2.01
CA THR A 154 8.61 -0.74 2.18
C THR A 154 8.82 -1.27 3.61
N GLY A 155 7.80 -1.86 4.23
CA GLY A 155 7.92 -2.42 5.58
C GLY A 155 6.61 -3.01 6.07
N GLY A 156 6.33 -2.86 7.37
CA GLY A 156 5.01 -3.17 7.93
C GLY A 156 3.91 -2.30 7.31
N ALA A 157 2.64 -2.67 7.49
CA ALA A 157 1.50 -1.92 6.93
C ALA A 157 1.47 -0.45 7.36
N ASP A 158 2.03 -0.14 8.53
CA ASP A 158 2.14 1.22 9.06
C ASP A 158 2.95 2.15 8.15
N VAL A 159 3.95 1.66 7.41
CA VAL A 159 4.72 2.44 6.40
C VAL A 159 3.81 3.23 5.46
N GLY A 160 2.70 2.65 4.99
CA GLY A 160 1.75 3.33 4.12
C GLY A 160 0.98 4.47 4.81
N SER A 161 0.88 4.45 6.13
CA SER A 161 0.14 5.45 6.92
C SER A 161 1.02 6.59 7.47
N LEU A 162 2.34 6.44 7.44
CA LEU A 162 3.26 7.36 8.10
C LEU A 162 3.66 8.54 7.19
N SER A 163 2.96 9.67 7.33
CA SER A 163 3.18 10.88 6.50
C SER A 163 4.62 11.42 6.57
N TRP A 164 5.32 11.19 7.68
CA TRP A 164 6.71 11.64 7.85
C TRP A 164 7.66 10.99 6.85
N ILE A 165 7.36 9.79 6.33
CA ILE A 165 8.14 9.14 5.27
C ILE A 165 8.03 9.95 3.97
N ALA A 166 6.81 10.34 3.60
CA ALA A 166 6.56 11.22 2.46
C ALA A 166 7.25 12.58 2.62
N ALA A 167 7.12 13.21 3.80
CA ALA A 167 7.75 14.50 4.10
C ALA A 167 9.29 14.44 4.07
N ARG A 168 9.88 13.35 4.57
CA ARG A 168 11.32 13.08 4.50
C ARG A 168 11.80 12.98 3.05
N HIS A 169 11.06 12.28 2.20
CA HIS A 169 11.35 12.21 0.76
C HIS A 169 11.26 13.58 0.09
N ALA A 170 10.17 14.32 0.31
CA ALA A 170 9.97 15.65 -0.26
C ALA A 170 11.11 16.60 0.08
N THR A 171 11.55 16.59 1.34
CA THR A 171 12.68 17.40 1.82
C THR A 171 13.97 17.04 1.09
N SER A 172 14.23 15.74 0.85
CA SER A 172 15.44 15.29 0.15
C SER A 172 15.51 15.73 -1.31
N LEU A 173 14.37 15.96 -1.96
CA LEU A 173 14.31 16.52 -3.31
C LEU A 173 14.60 18.03 -3.31
N GLY A 174 14.16 18.75 -2.27
CA GLY A 174 14.38 20.19 -2.13
C GLY A 174 15.81 20.59 -1.73
N THR A 175 16.56 19.71 -1.07
CA THR A 175 17.96 19.95 -0.68
C THR A 175 18.98 19.64 -1.79
N GLY A 176 18.52 19.12 -2.92
CA GLY A 176 19.33 18.81 -4.10
C GLY A 176 19.40 19.91 -5.16
N GLN A 177 18.87 21.10 -4.88
CA GLN A 177 18.80 22.25 -5.81
C GLN A 177 19.71 23.41 -5.39
#